data_AF-A0A7V1I4U5-F1
#
_entry.id   AF-A0A7V1I4U5-F1
#
_cell.length_a   1.000
_cell.length_b   1.000
_cell.length_c   1.000
_cell.angle_alpha   90.00
_cell.angle_beta   90.00
_cell.angle_gamma   90.00
#
_symmetry.space_group_name_H-M   'P 1'
#
loop_
_entity.id
_entity.type
_entity.pdbx_description
1 polymer ?
#
loop_
_entity_poly.entity_id
_entity_poly.type
_entity_poly.pdbx_seq_one_letter_code
_entity_poly.pdbx_strand_id
1 'polypeptide(L)'
;VSFAEKCIKAGFYISIPGIVTFPKATKLRQVVEQTSLEFLLLETDAPFLAPVPMRGKQNEPAFLRYTAQKVADIKEVSLKQVALKTTENAKKLLNLS
;
A
#
# COMPACT_ATOMS: atom_id res chain seq x y z
N VAL A 1 11.49 -13.02 -12.47
CA VAL A 1 11.44 -12.53 -11.09
C VAL A 1 11.31 -11.02 -11.12
N SER A 2 10.17 -10.48 -10.67
CA SER A 2 9.92 -9.03 -10.66
C SER A 2 10.89 -8.31 -9.71
N PHE A 3 11.07 -7.00 -9.85
CA PHE A 3 11.92 -6.25 -8.91
C PHE A 3 11.39 -6.35 -7.47
N ALA A 4 10.06 -6.29 -7.28
CA ALA A 4 9.41 -6.48 -5.98
C ALA A 4 9.74 -7.84 -5.35
N GLU A 5 9.71 -8.92 -6.12
CA GLU A 5 10.10 -10.26 -5.62
C GLU A 5 11.56 -10.32 -5.18
N LYS A 6 12.47 -9.61 -5.86
CA LYS A 6 13.88 -9.53 -5.45
C LYS A 6 14.03 -8.78 -4.12
N CYS A 7 13.29 -7.67 -3.94
CA CYS A 7 13.27 -6.93 -2.69
C CYS A 7 12.75 -7.80 -1.53
N ILE A 8 11.66 -8.53 -1.73
CA ILE A 8 11.10 -9.43 -0.71
C ILE A 8 12.10 -10.53 -0.32
N LYS A 9 12.77 -11.14 -1.30
CA LYS A 9 13.83 -12.14 -1.04
C LYS A 9 15.02 -11.59 -0.27
N ALA A 10 15.28 -10.28 -0.39
CA ALA A 10 16.32 -9.58 0.37
C ALA A 10 15.82 -9.09 1.75
N GLY A 11 14.59 -9.41 2.15
CA GLY A 11 14.03 -9.06 3.45
C GLY A 11 13.31 -7.71 3.51
N PHE A 12 13.05 -7.06 2.37
CA PHE A 12 12.31 -5.81 2.32
C PHE A 12 10.80 -6.01 2.26
N TYR A 13 10.06 -5.07 2.83
CA TYR A 13 8.64 -4.87 2.56
C TYR A 13 8.45 -3.92 1.36
N ILE A 14 7.28 -3.96 0.74
CA ILE A 14 6.89 -3.08 -0.37
C ILE A 14 5.85 -2.07 0.13
N SER A 15 6.25 -0.80 0.22
CA SER A 15 5.35 0.30 0.58
C SER A 15 4.51 0.74 -0.61
N ILE A 16 3.21 0.91 -0.40
CA ILE A 16 2.23 1.25 -1.45
C ILE A 16 1.66 2.66 -1.18
N PRO A 17 1.98 3.66 -2.02
CA PRO A 17 1.46 5.02 -1.88
C PRO A 17 0.08 5.17 -2.56
N GLY A 18 -0.54 6.34 -2.35
CA GLY A 18 -1.83 6.72 -2.92
C GLY A 18 -1.94 6.62 -4.44
N ILE A 19 -0.81 6.59 -5.16
CA ILE A 19 -0.74 6.36 -6.62
C ILE A 19 -1.50 5.09 -7.04
N VAL A 20 -1.60 4.06 -6.19
CA VAL A 20 -2.33 2.81 -6.51
C VAL A 20 -3.79 3.07 -6.92
N THR A 21 -4.38 4.15 -6.42
CA THR A 21 -5.73 4.60 -6.74
C THR A 21 -5.84 5.21 -8.14
N PHE A 22 -4.74 5.61 -8.77
CA PHE A 22 -4.76 6.31 -10.06
C PHE A 22 -5.08 5.34 -11.21
N PRO A 23 -5.93 5.72 -12.18
CA PRO A 23 -6.33 4.84 -13.28
C PRO A 23 -5.16 4.27 -14.09
N LYS A 24 -4.08 5.05 -14.25
CA LYS A 24 -2.89 4.69 -15.05
C LYS A 24 -1.82 3.92 -14.27
N ALA A 25 -2.02 3.65 -12.97
CA ALA A 25 -1.02 2.99 -12.12
C ALA A 25 -1.00 1.45 -12.30
N THR A 26 -1.07 0.96 -13.54
CA THR A 26 -1.22 -0.47 -13.86
C THR A 26 -0.09 -1.33 -13.29
N LYS A 27 1.17 -0.88 -13.45
CA LYS A 27 2.35 -1.59 -12.92
C LYS A 27 2.32 -1.71 -11.39
N LEU A 28 1.94 -0.64 -10.68
CA LEU A 28 1.85 -0.67 -9.22
C LEU A 28 0.71 -1.60 -8.77
N ARG A 29 -0.42 -1.59 -9.47
CA ARG A 29 -1.53 -2.51 -9.18
C ARG A 29 -1.14 -3.98 -9.40
N GLN A 30 -0.36 -4.29 -10.44
CA GLN A 30 0.19 -5.63 -10.65
C GLN A 30 1.13 -6.04 -9.51
N VAL A 31 1.97 -5.14 -9.02
CA VAL A 31 2.81 -5.40 -7.84
C VAL A 31 1.95 -5.73 -6.62
N VAL A 32 0.89 -4.94 -6.37
CA VAL A 32 -0.05 -5.23 -5.28
C VAL A 32 -0.70 -6.59 -5.48
N GLU A 33 -1.23 -6.88 -6.67
CA GLU A 33 -1.88 -8.15 -7.01
C GLU A 33 -0.97 -9.36 -6.74
N GLN A 34 0.28 -9.30 -7.21
CA GLN A 34 1.25 -10.41 -7.12
C GLN A 34 1.91 -10.56 -5.74
N THR A 35 1.95 -9.49 -4.93
CA THR A 35 2.67 -9.50 -3.64
C THR A 35 1.77 -9.89 -2.49
N SER A 36 2.09 -10.94 -1.74
CA SER A 36 1.32 -11.33 -0.53
C SER A 36 1.18 -10.16 0.45
N LEU A 37 0.02 -10.03 1.10
CA LEU A 37 -0.27 -8.96 2.07
C LEU A 37 0.75 -8.89 3.21
N GLU A 38 1.40 -10.00 3.53
CA GLU A 38 2.44 -10.07 4.58
C GLU A 38 3.73 -9.33 4.24
N PHE A 39 3.90 -8.89 3.00
CA PHE A 39 5.04 -8.09 2.56
C PHE A 39 4.65 -6.66 2.18
N LEU A 40 3.38 -6.27 2.34
CA LEU A 40 2.92 -4.93 1.99
C LEU A 40 2.91 -3.98 3.19
N LEU A 41 3.24 -2.73 2.92
CA LEU A 41 3.00 -1.57 3.79
C LEU A 41 2.16 -0.55 3.02
N LEU A 42 1.52 0.37 3.75
CA LEU A 42 0.77 1.47 3.16
C LEU A 42 1.37 2.80 3.63
N GLU A 43 1.42 3.76 2.72
CA GLU A 43 1.88 5.11 3.02
C GLU A 43 1.05 6.17 2.30
N THR A 44 1.18 7.41 2.75
CA THR A 44 0.61 8.57 2.04
C THR A 44 1.64 9.31 1.22
N ASP A 45 2.89 9.41 1.71
CA ASP A 45 3.88 10.37 1.22
C ASP A 45 3.39 11.83 1.31
N ALA A 46 2.57 12.13 2.33
CA ALA A 46 2.07 13.47 2.56
C ALA A 46 3.23 14.46 2.76
N PRO A 47 3.19 15.67 2.14
CA PRO A 47 2.00 16.31 1.55
C PRO A 47 1.72 15.96 0.07
N PHE A 48 2.47 15.04 -0.54
CA PHE A 48 2.39 14.69 -1.96
C PHE A 48 1.44 13.51 -2.23
N LEU A 49 1.15 13.24 -3.52
CA LEU A 49 0.52 11.99 -3.98
C LEU A 49 -0.87 11.67 -3.40
N ALA A 50 -1.73 12.69 -3.21
CA ALA A 50 -3.08 12.48 -2.71
C ALA A 50 -3.85 11.42 -3.52
N PRO A 51 -4.39 10.36 -2.86
CA PRO A 51 -5.12 9.29 -3.54
C PRO A 51 -6.47 9.80 -4.08
N VAL A 52 -7.05 9.11 -5.06
CA VAL A 52 -8.47 9.30 -5.47
C VAL A 52 -9.36 8.82 -4.31
N PRO A 53 -10.39 9.58 -3.90
CA PRO A 53 -11.01 10.75 -4.55
C PRO A 53 -10.42 12.12 -4.17
N MET A 54 -9.36 12.17 -3.37
CA MET A 54 -8.74 13.41 -2.89
C MET A 54 -7.66 14.00 -3.82
N ARG A 55 -7.47 13.40 -5.00
CA ARG A 55 -6.47 13.81 -5.98
C ARG A 55 -6.62 15.30 -6.34
N GLY A 56 -5.51 16.02 -6.36
CA GLY A 56 -5.48 17.47 -6.61
C GLY A 56 -5.57 18.33 -5.35
N LYS A 57 -5.85 17.73 -4.18
CA LYS A 57 -5.69 18.36 -2.87
C LYS A 57 -4.31 18.04 -2.29
N GLN A 58 -3.90 18.80 -1.27
CA GLN A 58 -2.75 18.42 -0.43
C GLN A 58 -3.04 17.08 0.23
N ASN A 59 -2.07 16.17 0.24
CA ASN A 59 -2.26 14.88 0.87
C ASN A 59 -2.09 14.96 2.39
N GLU A 60 -2.78 14.08 3.10
CA GLU A 60 -2.80 14.02 4.56
C GLU A 60 -2.81 12.56 5.03
N PRO A 61 -2.29 12.26 6.24
CA PRO A 61 -2.34 10.91 6.82
C PRO A 61 -3.75 10.29 6.83
N ALA A 62 -4.79 11.10 7.02
CA ALA A 62 -6.18 10.65 7.02
C ALA A 62 -6.62 10.01 5.69
N PHE A 63 -5.98 10.35 4.56
CA PHE A 63 -6.32 9.82 3.25
C PHE A 63 -5.77 8.42 3.00
N LEU A 64 -4.94 7.88 3.91
CA LEU A 64 -4.43 6.52 3.84
C LEU A 64 -5.55 5.48 3.70
N ARG A 65 -6.74 5.76 4.26
CA ARG A 65 -7.94 4.92 4.11
C ARG A 65 -8.28 4.62 2.65
N TYR A 66 -8.10 5.58 1.73
CA TYR A 66 -8.41 5.39 0.31
C TYR A 66 -7.39 4.48 -0.38
N THR A 67 -6.11 4.61 -0.02
CA THR A 67 -5.05 3.68 -0.44
C THR A 67 -5.36 2.26 0.05
N ALA A 68 -5.68 2.12 1.34
CA ALA A 68 -6.00 0.84 1.96
C ALA A 68 -7.21 0.17 1.30
N GLN A 69 -8.28 0.94 1.03
CA GLN A 69 -9.44 0.44 0.32
C GLN A 69 -9.08 -0.07 -1.07
N LYS A 70 -8.26 0.69 -1.83
CA LYS A 70 -7.88 0.24 -3.17
C LYS A 70 -7.05 -1.03 -3.16
N VAL A 71 -6.16 -1.19 -2.18
CA VAL A 71 -5.41 -2.45 -1.98
C VAL A 71 -6.36 -3.59 -1.63
N ALA A 72 -7.36 -3.36 -0.77
CA ALA A 72 -8.37 -4.35 -0.42
C ALA A 72 -9.16 -4.82 -1.65
N ASP A 73 -9.57 -3.88 -2.52
CA ASP A 73 -10.27 -4.20 -3.77
C ASP A 73 -9.41 -5.06 -4.71
N ILE A 74 -8.12 -4.75 -4.86
CA ILE A 74 -7.20 -5.52 -5.72
C ILE A 74 -6.95 -6.91 -5.15
N LYS A 75 -6.95 -7.04 -3.82
CA LYS A 75 -6.69 -8.29 -3.11
C LYS A 75 -7.93 -9.13 -2.87
N GLU A 76 -9.11 -8.62 -3.20
CA GLU A 76 -10.40 -9.26 -2.95
C GLU A 76 -10.58 -9.67 -1.47
N VAL A 77 -10.11 -8.82 -0.56
CA VAL A 77 -10.25 -9.00 0.90
C VAL A 77 -10.94 -7.79 1.53
N SER A 78 -11.32 -7.93 2.80
CA SER A 78 -11.87 -6.79 3.54
C SER A 78 -10.84 -5.70 3.80
N LEU A 79 -11.28 -4.44 3.85
CA LEU A 79 -10.46 -3.31 4.32
C LEU A 79 -9.85 -3.59 5.70
N LYS A 80 -10.62 -4.22 6.60
CA LYS A 80 -10.16 -4.60 7.94
C LYS A 80 -8.97 -5.55 7.87
N GLN A 81 -8.98 -6.54 6.98
CA GLN A 81 -7.88 -7.48 6.81
C GLN A 81 -6.61 -6.78 6.31
N VAL A 82 -6.74 -5.88 5.33
CA VAL A 82 -5.59 -5.07 4.87
C VAL A 82 -5.05 -4.24 6.04
N ALA A 83 -5.91 -3.50 6.74
CA ALA A 83 -5.51 -2.65 7.84
C ALA A 83 -4.80 -3.42 8.96
N LEU A 84 -5.35 -4.56 9.37
CA LEU A 84 -4.72 -5.43 10.38
C LEU A 84 -3.35 -5.90 9.90
N LYS A 85 -3.28 -6.49 8.70
CA LYS A 85 -2.04 -7.12 8.22
C LYS A 85 -0.94 -6.10 7.99
N THR A 86 -1.23 -4.97 7.35
CA THR A 86 -0.22 -3.93 7.09
C THR A 86 0.21 -3.23 8.37
N THR A 87 -0.67 -3.16 9.38
CA THR A 87 -0.28 -2.67 10.73
C THR A 87 0.66 -3.64 11.41
N GLU A 88 0.36 -4.94 11.42
CA GLU A 88 1.27 -5.98 11.95
C GLU A 88 2.64 -5.93 11.27
N ASN A 89 2.66 -5.80 9.94
CA ASN A 89 3.89 -5.68 9.17
C ASN A 89 4.69 -4.43 9.58
N ALA A 90 4.03 -3.28 9.70
CA ALA A 90 4.67 -2.03 10.11
C ALA A 90 5.24 -2.13 11.53
N LYS A 91 4.47 -2.71 12.47
CA LYS A 91 4.92 -2.97 13.84
C LYS A 91 6.15 -3.86 13.87
N LYS A 92 6.15 -4.94 13.08
CA LYS A 92 7.30 -5.85 12.99
C LYS A 92 8.53 -5.19 12.38
N LEU A 93 8.37 -4.43 11.30
CA LEU A 93 9.49 -3.77 10.62
C LEU A 93 10.11 -2.65 11.47
N LEU A 94 9.27 -1.83 12.08
CA LEU A 94 9.68 -0.62 12.80
C LEU A 94 9.84 -0.86 14.32
N ASN A 95 9.65 -2.09 14.78
CA ASN A 95 9.70 -2.49 16.19
C ASN A 95 8.77 -1.63 17.08
N LEU A 96 7.52 -1.47 16.66
CA LEU A 96 6.49 -0.70 17.37
C LEU A 96 5.64 -1.62 18.25
N SER A 97 5.22 -1.12 19.43
CA SER A 97 4.33 -1.81 20.38
C SER A 97 2.86 -1.81 19.96
#